data_AF-V5GLP9-F1
#
_entry.id   AF-V5GLP9-F1
#
_cell.length_a   1.000
_cell.length_b   1.000
_cell.length_c   1.000
_cell.angle_alpha   90.00
_cell.angle_beta   90.00
_cell.angle_gamma   90.00
#
_symmetry.space_group_name_H-M   'P 1'
#
loop_
_entity.id
_entity.type
_entity.pdbx_description
1 polymer ?
#
loop_
_entity_poly.entity_id
_entity_poly.type
_entity_poly.pdbx_seq_one_letter_code
_entity_poly.pdbx_strand_id
1 'polypeptide(L)'
;VLASGPINNAKLLLMSGVGPRNYLESKGIPVVADVPAVGKNLLFHITLPLYVSLEPPPDHPRDHYTELELIGDVFDYLMYRSGNLSHVGLNHMVTYISTKRTGITLPNLAIH
;
A
#
# COMPACT_ATOMS: atom_id res chain seq x y z
N VAL A 1 3.47 -14.78 -19.63
CA VAL A 1 3.83 -13.63 -18.75
C VAL A 1 3.00 -13.74 -17.48
N LEU A 2 3.59 -13.57 -16.28
CA LEU A 2 2.89 -13.63 -14.98
C LEU A 2 2.75 -12.21 -14.39
N ALA A 3 1.56 -11.84 -13.93
CA ALA A 3 1.25 -10.49 -13.42
C ALA A 3 0.23 -10.48 -12.27
N SER A 4 0.23 -11.52 -11.42
CA SER A 4 -0.75 -11.71 -10.34
C SER A 4 -0.30 -11.10 -8.99
N GLY A 5 0.75 -10.28 -8.99
CA GLY A 5 1.37 -9.73 -7.78
C GLY A 5 2.39 -10.66 -7.12
N PRO A 6 3.23 -10.15 -6.19
CA PRO A 6 4.39 -10.87 -5.65
C PRO A 6 4.02 -12.19 -4.94
N ILE A 7 2.90 -12.21 -4.22
CA ILE A 7 2.43 -13.40 -3.49
C ILE A 7 1.93 -14.47 -4.46
N ASN A 8 1.03 -14.12 -5.38
CA ASN A 8 0.42 -15.10 -6.27
C ASN A 8 1.35 -15.54 -7.39
N ASN A 9 2.25 -14.68 -7.87
CA ASN A 9 3.27 -15.08 -8.84
C ASN A 9 4.17 -16.19 -8.27
N ALA A 10 4.65 -16.02 -7.02
CA ALA A 10 5.42 -17.06 -6.34
C ALA A 10 4.61 -18.35 -6.20
N LYS A 11 3.35 -18.27 -5.77
CA LYS A 11 2.46 -19.43 -5.66
C LYS A 11 2.27 -20.15 -6.99
N LEU A 12 1.99 -19.42 -8.07
CA LEU A 12 1.78 -19.98 -9.41
C LEU A 12 3.04 -20.69 -9.92
N LEU A 13 4.22 -20.09 -9.73
CA LEU A 13 5.50 -20.72 -10.08
C LEU A 13 5.71 -22.03 -9.30
N LEU A 14 5.51 -22.02 -7.98
CA LEU A 14 5.63 -23.21 -7.14
C LEU A 14 4.67 -24.32 -7.58
N MET A 15 3.41 -24.00 -7.83
CA MET A 15 2.40 -24.97 -8.31
C MET A 15 2.69 -25.48 -9.73
N SER A 16 3.46 -24.72 -10.52
CA SER A 16 3.88 -25.11 -11.87
C SER A 16 5.22 -25.87 -11.86
N GLY A 17 5.76 -26.24 -10.70
CA GLY A 17 7.02 -26.97 -10.58
C GLY A 17 8.27 -26.11 -10.73
N VAL A 18 8.16 -24.77 -10.62
CA VAL A 18 9.28 -23.83 -10.68
C VAL A 18 9.54 -23.26 -9.28
N GLY A 19 10.61 -23.70 -8.63
CA GLY A 19 10.93 -23.30 -7.26
C GLY A 19 11.95 -24.20 -6.58
N PRO A 20 12.16 -24.10 -5.25
CA PRO A 20 13.17 -24.89 -4.57
C PRO A 20 12.86 -26.40 -4.66
N ARG A 21 13.78 -27.20 -5.25
CA ARG A 21 13.60 -28.64 -5.46
C ARG A 21 13.07 -29.38 -4.22
N ASN A 22 13.76 -29.25 -3.08
CA ASN A 22 13.37 -29.95 -1.85
C ASN A 22 11.94 -29.59 -1.40
N TYR A 23 11.52 -28.34 -1.60
CA TYR A 23 10.17 -27.91 -1.27
C TYR A 23 9.13 -28.53 -2.21
N LEU A 24 9.39 -28.51 -3.52
CA LEU A 24 8.50 -29.10 -4.53
C LEU A 24 8.35 -30.61 -4.34
N GLU A 25 9.45 -31.32 -4.14
CA GLU A 25 9.48 -32.76 -3.87
C GLU A 25 8.71 -33.10 -2.58
N SER A 26 8.88 -32.30 -1.52
CA SER A 26 8.12 -32.48 -0.25
C SER A 26 6.59 -32.32 -0.40
N LYS A 27 6.15 -31.69 -1.50
CA LYS A 27 4.74 -31.46 -1.82
C LYS A 27 4.23 -32.35 -2.95
N GLY A 28 5.04 -33.29 -3.45
CA GLY A 28 4.67 -34.16 -4.57
C GLY A 28 4.50 -33.43 -5.89
N ILE A 29 5.11 -32.23 -6.04
CA ILE A 29 5.03 -31.44 -7.26
C ILE A 29 6.24 -31.81 -8.15
N PRO A 30 6.01 -32.21 -9.42
CA PRO A 30 7.11 -32.46 -10.36
C PRO A 30 7.99 -31.22 -10.53
N VAL A 31 9.31 -31.39 -10.46
CA VAL A 31 10.26 -30.30 -10.60
C VAL A 31 10.49 -30.01 -12.08
N VAL A 32 9.97 -28.87 -12.56
CA VAL A 32 10.22 -28.33 -13.92
C VAL A 32 11.52 -27.54 -13.92
N ALA A 33 11.74 -26.71 -12.89
CA ALA A 33 12.98 -25.95 -12.73
C ALA A 33 13.29 -25.71 -11.25
N ASP A 34 14.53 -26.00 -10.85
CA ASP A 34 15.01 -25.73 -9.50
C ASP A 34 15.45 -24.28 -9.38
N VAL A 35 14.60 -23.45 -8.76
CA VAL A 35 14.82 -22.01 -8.58
C VAL A 35 14.64 -21.64 -7.10
N PRO A 36 15.71 -21.73 -6.28
CA PRO A 36 15.62 -21.55 -4.83
C PRO A 36 15.09 -20.19 -4.36
N ALA A 37 15.18 -19.16 -5.21
CA ALA A 37 14.72 -17.80 -4.92
C ALA A 37 13.19 -17.62 -5.00
N VAL A 38 12.47 -18.54 -5.66
CA VAL A 38 10.99 -18.42 -5.80
C VAL A 38 10.33 -18.51 -4.43
N GLY A 39 9.47 -17.53 -4.12
CA GLY A 39 8.80 -17.42 -2.82
C GLY A 39 9.69 -16.89 -1.70
N LYS A 40 10.89 -16.37 -2.01
CA LYS A 40 11.79 -15.71 -1.07
C LYS A 40 11.85 -14.20 -1.33
N ASN A 41 12.49 -13.48 -0.40
CA ASN A 41 12.74 -12.04 -0.49
C ASN A 41 11.47 -11.19 -0.67
N LEU A 42 10.37 -11.56 0.00
CA LEU A 42 9.21 -10.69 0.10
C LEU A 42 9.56 -9.50 0.99
N LEU A 43 9.61 -8.32 0.39
CA LEU A 43 9.82 -7.06 1.10
C LEU A 43 8.49 -6.32 1.20
N PHE A 44 8.26 -5.70 2.36
CA PHE A 44 7.10 -4.86 2.62
C PHE A 44 7.56 -3.54 3.25
N HIS A 45 6.85 -2.46 2.92
CA HIS A 45 7.07 -1.16 3.57
C HIS A 45 6.17 -1.07 4.81
N ILE A 46 6.77 -1.30 5.99
CA ILE A 46 6.03 -1.20 7.25
C ILE A 46 5.60 0.25 7.46
N THR A 47 4.30 0.48 7.60
CA THR A 47 3.71 1.81 7.78
C THR A 47 2.99 1.84 9.12
N LEU A 48 3.20 2.90 9.90
CA LEU A 48 2.54 3.12 11.19
C LEU A 48 1.57 4.30 11.04
N PRO A 49 0.24 4.07 11.06
CA PRO A 49 -0.71 5.17 10.99
C PRO A 49 -0.69 5.96 12.31
N LEU A 50 -0.54 7.28 12.22
CA LEU A 50 -0.67 8.20 13.34
C LEU A 50 -1.93 9.04 13.15
N TYR A 51 -2.91 8.84 14.04
CA TYR A 51 -4.13 9.63 14.05
C TYR A 51 -4.01 10.74 15.09
N VAL A 52 -4.05 11.99 14.63
CA VAL A 52 -4.09 13.17 15.50
C VAL A 52 -5.45 13.83 15.38
N SER A 53 -6.07 14.12 16.53
CA SER A 53 -7.27 14.96 16.55
C SER A 53 -6.85 16.41 16.74
N LEU A 54 -7.40 17.29 15.90
CA LEU A 54 -7.31 18.73 16.08
C LEU A 54 -8.70 19.19 16.50
N GLU A 55 -8.76 20.12 17.45
CA GLU A 55 -10.03 20.75 17.81
C GLU A 55 -10.66 21.33 16.53
N PRO A 56 -11.91 20.95 16.19
CA PRO A 56 -12.58 21.50 15.04
C PRO A 56 -12.79 23.00 15.25
N PRO A 57 -12.70 23.82 14.19
CA PRO A 57 -13.03 25.22 14.33
C PRO A 57 -14.53 25.35 14.71
N PRO A 58 -14.91 26.35 15.53
CA PRO A 58 -16.25 26.43 16.13
C PRO A 58 -17.41 26.46 15.12
N ASP A 59 -17.13 26.86 13.88
CA ASP A 59 -18.05 26.99 12.75
C ASP A 59 -18.26 25.70 11.95
N HIS A 60 -17.37 24.71 12.09
CA HIS A 60 -17.45 23.42 11.38
C HIS A 60 -17.16 22.24 12.32
N PRO A 61 -18.12 21.89 13.20
CA PRO A 61 -18.01 20.70 14.05
C PRO A 61 -17.94 19.44 13.18
N ARG A 62 -16.91 18.62 13.40
CA ARG A 62 -16.57 17.43 12.58
C ARG A 62 -17.55 16.26 12.70
N ASP A 63 -18.56 16.37 13.54
CA ASP A 63 -19.23 15.18 14.05
C ASP A 63 -20.15 14.52 13.04
N HIS A 64 -20.59 15.20 11.96
CA HIS A 64 -21.54 14.63 11.00
C HIS A 64 -21.30 15.14 9.57
N TYR A 65 -20.76 14.27 8.71
CA TYR A 65 -20.84 14.46 7.26
C TYR A 65 -22.24 14.07 6.81
N THR A 66 -23.00 15.04 6.32
CA THR A 66 -24.43 14.91 6.02
C THR A 66 -24.69 14.29 4.65
N GLU A 67 -25.89 13.74 4.45
CA GLU A 67 -26.31 13.23 3.15
C GLU A 67 -26.34 14.34 2.07
N LEU A 68 -26.66 15.57 2.46
CA LEU A 68 -26.66 16.72 1.53
C LEU A 68 -25.24 17.09 1.09
N GLU A 69 -24.27 17.04 1.99
CA GLU A 69 -22.85 17.24 1.65
C GLU A 69 -22.35 16.13 0.72
N LEU A 70 -22.75 14.87 0.95
CA LEU A 70 -22.43 13.77 0.02
C LEU A 70 -23.02 14.01 -1.37
N ILE A 71 -24.29 14.44 -1.45
CA ILE A 71 -24.95 14.75 -2.72
C ILE A 71 -24.22 15.90 -3.43
N GLY A 72 -23.80 16.93 -2.69
CA GLY A 72 -22.98 18.03 -3.21
C GLY A 72 -21.66 17.54 -3.79
N ASP A 73 -20.90 16.74 -3.03
CA ASP A 73 -19.61 16.18 -3.47
C ASP A 73 -19.76 15.26 -4.71
N VAL A 74 -20.85 14.49 -4.78
CA VAL A 74 -21.18 13.68 -5.97
C VAL A 74 -21.49 14.57 -7.17
N PHE A 75 -22.29 15.63 -6.98
CA PHE A 75 -22.62 16.57 -8.04
C PHE A 75 -21.37 17.26 -8.59
N ASP A 76 -20.52 17.78 -7.71
CA ASP A 76 -19.28 18.46 -8.09
C ASP A 76 -18.32 17.55 -8.85
N TYR A 77 -18.20 16.28 -8.42
CA TYR A 77 -17.40 15.31 -9.13
C TYR A 77 -17.95 14.97 -10.52
N LEU A 78 -19.26 14.79 -10.64
CA LEU A 78 -19.89 14.43 -11.92
C LEU A 78 -19.86 15.60 -12.91
N MET A 79 -20.14 16.82 -12.45
CA MET A 79 -20.26 18.00 -13.32
C MET A 79 -18.92 18.66 -13.62
N TYR A 80 -18.02 18.72 -12.64
CA TYR A 80 -16.79 19.50 -12.75
C TYR A 80 -15.51 18.67 -12.63
N ARG A 81 -15.61 17.36 -12.32
CA ARG A 81 -14.45 16.48 -12.05
C ARG A 81 -13.54 17.02 -10.94
N SER A 82 -14.14 17.72 -9.99
CA SER A 82 -13.49 18.35 -8.85
C SER A 82 -14.16 17.95 -7.54
N GLY A 83 -13.67 18.50 -6.42
CA GLY A 83 -14.25 18.27 -5.10
C GLY A 83 -13.63 17.10 -4.35
N ASN A 84 -14.29 16.66 -3.29
CA ASN A 84 -13.72 15.71 -2.33
C ASN A 84 -13.51 14.32 -2.96
N LEU A 85 -14.39 13.89 -3.86
CA LEU A 85 -14.32 12.59 -4.54
C LEU A 85 -13.24 12.51 -5.64
N SER A 86 -12.65 13.64 -6.05
CA SER A 86 -11.54 13.64 -7.00
C SER A 86 -10.17 13.44 -6.33
N HIS A 87 -10.13 13.28 -5.01
CA HIS A 87 -8.92 13.13 -4.22
C HIS A 87 -8.99 11.87 -3.35
N VAL A 88 -7.84 11.28 -3.03
CA VAL A 88 -7.78 10.05 -2.20
C VAL A 88 -7.88 10.34 -0.69
N GLY A 89 -7.98 11.61 -0.28
CA GLY A 89 -8.11 12.06 1.12
C GLY A 89 -6.92 11.74 2.05
N LEU A 90 -5.95 10.95 1.58
CA LEU A 90 -4.96 10.28 2.44
C LEU A 90 -3.53 10.82 2.33
N ASN A 91 -3.19 11.66 1.35
CA ASN A 91 -1.80 12.11 1.16
C ASN A 91 -1.76 13.53 0.59
N HIS A 92 -1.96 14.54 1.43
CA HIS A 92 -1.65 15.92 1.03
C HIS A 92 -0.18 16.29 1.28
N MET A 93 0.58 15.48 2.04
CA MET A 93 1.97 15.79 2.38
C MET A 93 2.82 14.53 2.64
N VAL A 94 3.69 14.19 1.69
CA VAL A 94 4.76 13.21 1.91
C VAL A 94 6.05 13.95 2.28
N THR A 95 6.72 13.57 3.37
CA THR A 95 8.02 14.13 3.77
C THR A 95 9.00 13.05 4.21
N TYR A 96 10.29 13.35 4.09
CA TYR A 96 11.38 12.44 4.40
C TYR A 96 12.27 13.05 5.47
N ILE A 97 12.46 12.33 6.58
CA ILE A 97 13.26 12.79 7.72
C ILE A 97 14.42 11.82 7.95
N SER A 98 15.60 12.35 8.29
CA SER A 98 16.71 11.57 8.82
C SER A 98 16.62 11.51 10.34
N THR A 99 16.56 10.30 10.91
CA THR A 99 16.52 10.10 12.37
C THR A 99 17.91 10.10 13.01
N LYS A 100 19.01 10.19 12.23
CA LYS A 100 20.37 10.27 12.76
C LYS A 100 20.89 11.70 12.77
N ARG A 101 21.44 12.12 13.92
CA ARG A 101 21.98 13.48 14.16
C ARG A 101 23.29 13.76 13.39
N THR A 102 24.06 12.74 13.03
CA THR A 102 25.32 12.87 12.27
C THR A 102 25.55 11.64 11.38
N GLY A 103 26.10 11.85 10.18
CA GLY A 103 26.72 10.77 9.38
C GLY A 103 25.82 10.01 8.40
N ILE A 104 24.63 10.52 8.03
CA ILE A 104 23.85 9.97 6.92
C ILE A 104 23.39 11.11 5.99
N THR A 105 23.63 10.96 4.69
CA THR A 105 23.26 11.90 3.61
C THR A 105 21.89 11.62 2.98
N LEU A 106 21.22 10.52 3.39
CA LEU A 106 19.93 10.08 2.86
C LEU A 106 18.88 9.91 3.99
N PRO A 107 17.61 10.28 3.74
CA PRO A 107 16.54 10.10 4.72
C PRO A 107 16.25 8.61 4.97
N ASN A 108 15.75 8.29 6.17
CA ASN A 108 15.46 6.91 6.60
C ASN A 108 14.06 6.72 7.20
N LEU A 109 13.23 7.77 7.22
CA LEU A 109 11.82 7.71 7.58
C LEU A 109 11.01 8.50 6.54
N ALA A 110 9.98 7.87 5.97
CA ALA A 110 8.98 8.52 5.16
C ALA A 110 7.71 8.74 6.01
N ILE A 111 7.20 9.96 6.01
CA ILE A 111 5.89 10.32 6.54
C ILE A 111 5.00 10.52 5.31
N HIS A 112 3.88 9.82 5.30
CA HIS A 112 2.85 9.88 4.27
C HIS A 112 1.62 10.58 4.82
#